data_AF-A0A8D8TMW5-F1
#
_entry.id   AF-A0A8D8TMW5-F1
#
_cell.length_a   1.000
_cell.length_b   1.000
_cell.length_c   1.000
_cell.angle_alpha   90.00
_cell.angle_beta   90.00
_cell.angle_gamma   90.00
#
_symmetry.space_group_name_H-M   'P 1'
#
loop_
_entity.id
_entity.type
_entity.pdbx_description
1 polymer ?
#
loop_
_entity_poly.entity_id
_entity_poly.type
_entity_poly.pdbx_seq_one_letter_code
_entity_poly.pdbx_strand_id
1 'polypeptide(L)'
;MMTRLPGVPITLLAKDSFDCDPRQRTKAERFLSRHDDDCSRTAGMDKKIVVKLGARVMLRRNIDVTIGLVNSAIGTIIQVNFDLDTPTEVSSLKIHFQNGTVRVLERVTAKFELFDRAYVYRQQFPITTSYAATIHKCQGLGLKTVLMDIG
;
A
#
# COMPACT_ATOMS: atom_id res chain seq x y z
N MET A 1 -4.64 -13.13 12.61
CA MET A 1 -3.86 -13.68 11.47
C MET A 1 -2.42 -13.13 11.38
N MET A 2 -2.16 -11.82 11.54
CA MET A 2 -0.77 -11.28 11.60
C MET A 2 0.06 -11.72 12.82
N THR A 3 -0.57 -12.27 13.85
CA THR A 3 0.08 -12.78 15.07
C THR A 3 0.78 -14.12 14.87
N ARG A 4 0.52 -14.85 13.77
CA ARG A 4 1.11 -16.17 13.49
C ARG A 4 2.40 -16.14 12.65
N LEU A 5 2.79 -14.98 12.13
CA LEU A 5 4.02 -14.87 11.33
C LEU A 5 5.21 -14.56 12.23
N PRO A 6 6.34 -15.27 12.07
CA PRO A 6 7.58 -14.94 12.75
C PRO A 6 8.09 -13.59 12.22
N GLY A 7 8.43 -12.66 13.13
CA GLY A 7 9.03 -11.38 12.78
C GLY A 7 8.34 -10.16 13.38
N VAL A 8 9.13 -9.09 13.53
CA VAL A 8 8.71 -7.78 14.02
C VAL A 8 7.78 -7.13 12.98
N PRO A 9 6.63 -6.56 13.39
CA PRO A 9 5.79 -5.77 12.49
C PRO A 9 6.55 -4.51 12.05
N ILE A 10 6.72 -4.37 10.75
CA ILE A 10 7.32 -3.20 10.11
C ILE A 10 6.18 -2.30 9.64
N THR A 11 6.26 -1.03 9.99
CA THR A 11 5.26 -0.05 9.59
C THR A 11 5.78 0.77 8.41
N LEU A 12 5.11 0.68 7.27
CA LEU A 12 5.37 1.51 6.10
C LEU A 12 4.50 2.77 6.21
N LEU A 13 5.11 3.88 6.65
CA LEU A 13 4.46 5.18 6.66
C LEU A 13 4.56 5.85 5.29
N ALA A 14 3.46 6.44 4.85
CA ALA A 14 3.42 7.24 3.63
C ALA A 14 4.04 8.62 3.87
N LYS A 15 4.68 9.19 2.83
CA LYS A 15 5.16 10.58 2.85
C LYS A 15 4.16 11.44 2.08
N ASP A 16 3.52 12.37 2.78
CA ASP A 16 2.51 13.26 2.21
C ASP A 16 3.09 14.66 1.99
N SER A 17 2.92 15.21 0.79
CA SER A 17 3.19 16.61 0.48
C SER A 17 1.94 17.29 -0.05
N PHE A 18 1.73 18.54 0.38
CA PHE A 18 0.54 19.33 0.07
C PHE A 18 0.87 20.41 -0.96
N ASP A 19 0.03 20.51 -1.98
CA ASP A 19 0.07 21.51 -3.02
C ASP A 19 -1.24 22.30 -2.98
N CYS A 20 -1.27 23.28 -2.07
CA CYS A 20 -2.42 24.12 -1.78
C CYS A 20 -1.98 25.48 -1.20
N ASP A 21 -2.88 26.46 -1.25
CA ASP A 21 -2.67 27.76 -0.62
C ASP A 21 -2.34 27.61 0.89
N PRO A 22 -1.41 28.42 1.45
CA PRO A 22 -0.99 28.30 2.86
C PRO A 22 -2.16 28.42 3.85
N ARG A 23 -3.19 29.19 3.50
CA ARG A 23 -4.43 29.35 4.30
C ARG A 23 -5.28 28.07 4.34
N GLN A 24 -5.20 27.26 3.30
CA GLN A 24 -5.95 26.02 3.18
C GLN A 24 -5.18 24.81 3.73
N ARG A 25 -3.87 24.94 3.96
CA ARG A 25 -3.01 23.86 4.48
C ARG A 25 -3.50 23.28 5.80
N THR A 26 -3.85 24.11 6.78
CA THR A 26 -4.37 23.63 8.07
C THR A 26 -5.73 22.93 7.91
N LYS A 27 -6.54 23.36 6.94
CA LYS A 27 -7.82 22.72 6.61
C LYS A 27 -7.59 21.39 5.91
N ALA A 28 -6.62 21.31 5.00
CA ALA A 28 -6.19 20.10 4.31
C ALA A 28 -5.67 19.05 5.29
N GLU A 29 -4.79 19.43 6.23
CA GLU A 29 -4.26 18.54 7.26
C GLU A 29 -5.37 17.98 8.16
N ARG A 30 -6.34 18.81 8.57
CA ARG A 30 -7.51 18.36 9.34
C ARG A 30 -8.45 17.47 8.55
N PHE A 31 -8.58 17.70 7.24
CA PHE A 31 -9.42 16.88 6.37
C PHE A 31 -8.79 15.51 6.16
N LEU A 32 -7.47 15.49 5.96
CA LEU A 32 -6.68 14.28 5.78
C LEU A 32 -6.69 13.43 7.07
N SER A 33 -6.48 14.04 8.24
CA SER A 33 -6.49 13.30 9.51
C SER A 33 -7.85 12.68 9.86
N ARG A 34 -8.96 13.29 9.38
CA ARG A 34 -10.31 12.74 9.51
C ARG A 34 -10.61 11.62 8.52
N HIS A 35 -9.83 11.48 7.45
CA HIS A 35 -10.07 10.53 6.35
C HIS A 35 -8.88 9.60 6.13
N ASP A 36 -7.94 9.53 7.06
CA ASP A 36 -6.77 8.66 6.96
C ASP A 36 -7.15 7.16 6.92
N ASP A 37 -8.30 6.81 7.50
CA ASP A 37 -8.83 5.44 7.49
C ASP A 37 -9.67 5.12 6.24
N ASP A 38 -10.03 6.12 5.44
CA ASP A 38 -10.96 5.97 4.33
C ASP A 38 -10.21 5.95 2.98
N CYS A 39 -9.71 4.76 2.61
CA CYS A 39 -8.88 4.52 1.42
C CYS A 39 -9.54 5.02 0.11
N SER A 40 -10.87 5.11 0.08
CA SER A 40 -11.64 5.52 -1.11
C SER A 40 -11.44 7.00 -1.46
N ARG A 41 -11.14 7.84 -0.47
CA ARG A 41 -10.91 9.28 -0.64
C ARG A 41 -9.43 9.66 -0.76
N THR A 42 -8.52 8.69 -0.59
CA THR A 42 -7.06 8.88 -0.60
C THR A 42 -6.39 8.13 -1.76
N ALA A 43 -7.04 8.11 -2.94
CA ALA A 43 -6.60 7.40 -4.14
C ALA A 43 -6.29 5.90 -3.95
N GLY A 44 -6.87 5.26 -2.93
CA GLY A 44 -6.58 3.86 -2.62
C GLY A 44 -5.19 3.62 -2.02
N MET A 45 -4.56 4.65 -1.42
CA MET A 45 -3.27 4.53 -0.73
C MET A 45 -3.40 4.73 0.78
N ASP A 46 -3.06 3.66 1.50
CA ASP A 46 -3.05 3.63 2.95
C ASP A 46 -1.90 4.47 3.51
N LYS A 47 -2.21 5.37 4.46
CA LYS A 47 -1.19 6.15 5.16
C LYS A 47 -0.21 5.28 5.94
N LYS A 48 -0.71 4.17 6.48
CA LYS A 48 0.04 3.23 7.29
C LYS A 48 -0.24 1.81 6.81
N ILE A 49 0.77 1.17 6.23
CA ILE A 49 0.69 -0.26 5.90
C ILE A 49 1.57 -1.00 6.90
N VAL A 50 0.97 -1.84 7.73
CA VAL A 50 1.72 -2.73 8.63
C VAL A 50 2.03 -4.01 7.86
N VAL A 51 3.30 -4.38 7.77
CA VAL A 51 3.76 -5.61 7.11
C VAL A 51 4.69 -6.40 8.03
N LYS A 52 4.91 -7.67 7.70
CA LYS A 52 5.90 -8.53 8.37
C LYS A 52 6.75 -9.21 7.30
N LEU A 53 7.94 -9.66 7.67
CA LEU A 53 8.69 -10.61 6.83
C LEU A 53 7.83 -11.89 6.66
N GLY A 54 7.75 -12.39 5.43
CA GLY A 54 6.84 -13.48 5.08
C GLY A 54 5.36 -13.08 4.97
N ALA A 55 5.02 -11.79 5.09
CA ALA A 55 3.64 -11.37 4.91
C ALA A 55 3.20 -11.47 3.45
N ARG A 56 1.95 -11.87 3.24
CA ARG A 56 1.30 -11.88 1.93
C ARG A 56 0.77 -10.49 1.63
N VAL A 57 1.17 -9.97 0.49
CA VAL A 57 0.81 -8.64 0.01
C VAL A 57 0.27 -8.73 -1.40
N MET A 58 -0.61 -7.80 -1.73
CA MET A 58 -1.26 -7.69 -3.03
C MET A 58 -0.85 -6.37 -3.67
N LEU A 59 -0.41 -6.40 -4.93
CA LEU A 59 -0.16 -5.19 -5.71
C LEU A 59 -1.47 -4.44 -5.95
N ARG A 60 -1.41 -3.11 -5.89
CA ARG A 60 -2.57 -2.22 -6.11
C ARG A 60 -2.55 -1.51 -7.46
N ARG A 61 -1.48 -1.69 -8.23
CA ARG A 61 -1.31 -1.10 -9.57
C ARG A 61 -0.50 -2.03 -10.45
N ASN A 62 -0.65 -1.85 -11.76
CA ASN A 62 0.20 -2.51 -12.74
C ASN A 62 1.59 -1.89 -12.67
N ILE A 63 2.60 -2.73 -12.48
CA ILE A 63 4.01 -2.34 -12.57
C ILE A 63 4.55 -2.76 -13.92
N ASP A 64 4.32 -4.02 -14.27
CA ASP A 64 4.78 -4.58 -15.53
C ASP A 64 3.84 -5.73 -15.94
N VAL A 65 3.08 -5.47 -17.00
CA VAL A 65 2.08 -6.41 -17.52
C VAL A 65 2.75 -7.60 -18.21
N THR A 66 3.96 -7.42 -18.77
CA THR A 66 4.65 -8.46 -19.55
C THR A 66 5.10 -9.64 -18.69
N ILE A 67 5.52 -9.36 -17.46
CA ILE A 67 5.92 -10.35 -16.46
C ILE A 67 4.78 -10.74 -15.51
N GLY A 68 3.55 -10.23 -15.73
CA GLY A 68 2.40 -10.52 -14.90
C GLY A 68 2.37 -9.80 -13.54
N LEU A 69 3.15 -8.73 -13.36
CA LEU A 69 3.05 -7.82 -12.21
C LEU A 69 1.92 -6.81 -12.44
N VAL A 70 0.71 -7.35 -12.46
CA VAL A 70 -0.53 -6.60 -12.61
C VAL A 70 -1.14 -6.28 -11.24
N ASN A 71 -2.12 -5.37 -11.23
CA ASN A 71 -2.96 -5.12 -10.09
C ASN A 71 -3.53 -6.44 -9.58
N SER A 72 -3.53 -6.60 -8.26
CA SER A 72 -3.96 -7.80 -7.54
C SER A 72 -3.03 -9.00 -7.62
N ALA A 73 -1.85 -8.88 -8.24
CA ALA A 73 -0.82 -9.90 -8.12
C ALA A 73 -0.43 -10.06 -6.64
N ILE A 74 -0.51 -11.30 -6.15
CA ILE A 74 -0.17 -11.65 -4.76
C ILE A 74 1.28 -12.08 -4.72
N GLY A 75 2.01 -11.56 -3.73
CA GLY A 75 3.37 -11.97 -3.41
C GLY A 75 3.63 -12.04 -1.92
N THR A 76 4.79 -12.59 -1.57
CA THR A 76 5.26 -12.72 -0.20
C THR A 76 6.50 -11.85 -0.03
N ILE A 77 6.54 -11.04 1.02
CA ILE A 77 7.73 -10.23 1.34
C ILE A 77 8.86 -11.18 1.78
N ILE A 78 9.95 -11.23 1.03
CA ILE A 78 11.15 -11.98 1.42
C ILE A 78 12.03 -11.11 2.30
N GLN A 79 12.23 -9.85 1.89
CA GLN A 79 13.21 -8.97 2.50
C GLN A 79 12.73 -7.52 2.45
N VAL A 80 13.04 -6.78 3.51
CA VAL A 80 12.79 -5.35 3.64
C VAL A 80 14.13 -4.66 3.76
N ASN A 81 14.42 -3.73 2.86
CA ASN A 81 15.62 -2.91 2.94
C ASN A 81 15.27 -1.60 3.59
N PHE A 82 15.91 -1.33 4.72
CA PHE A 82 15.83 -0.06 5.42
C PHE A 82 16.85 0.91 4.84
N ASP A 83 16.55 2.19 4.93
CA ASP A 83 17.52 3.21 4.56
C ASP A 83 18.67 3.23 5.59
N LEU A 84 19.88 3.55 5.12
CA LEU A 84 21.07 3.60 5.97
C LEU A 84 21.03 4.79 6.94
N ASP A 85 20.41 5.89 6.50
CA ASP A 85 20.35 7.15 7.26
C ASP A 85 19.19 7.20 8.26
N THR A 86 18.09 6.51 7.98
CA THR A 86 16.93 6.42 8.89
C THR A 86 16.44 4.98 9.03
N PRO A 87 16.83 4.26 10.10
CA PRO A 87 16.49 2.84 10.28
C PRO A 87 14.99 2.56 10.46
N THR A 88 14.17 3.61 10.56
CA THR A 88 12.71 3.54 10.62
C THR A 88 12.06 3.60 9.24
N GLU A 89 12.76 4.08 8.22
CA GLU A 89 12.23 4.20 6.87
C GLU A 89 12.64 3.03 5.98
N VAL A 90 11.64 2.43 5.34
CA VAL A 90 11.87 1.40 4.33
C VAL A 90 12.10 2.07 2.98
N SER A 91 13.26 1.78 2.38
CA SER A 91 13.63 2.26 1.04
C SER A 91 13.03 1.37 -0.05
N SER A 92 13.18 0.05 0.10
CA SER A 92 12.74 -0.92 -0.91
C SER A 92 12.25 -2.23 -0.31
N LEU A 93 11.29 -2.86 -0.98
CA LEU A 93 10.67 -4.12 -0.57
C LEU A 93 10.93 -5.20 -1.61
N LYS A 94 11.57 -6.31 -1.23
CA LYS A 94 11.78 -7.46 -2.11
C LYS A 94 10.64 -8.45 -1.93
N ILE A 95 9.85 -8.64 -2.98
CA ILE A 95 8.66 -9.49 -2.97
C ILE A 95 8.84 -10.65 -3.95
N HIS A 96 8.52 -11.85 -3.48
CA HIS A 96 8.38 -13.04 -4.30
C HIS A 96 6.92 -13.21 -4.72
N PHE A 97 6.64 -13.05 -5.99
CA PHE A 97 5.30 -13.20 -6.53
C PHE A 97 4.96 -14.67 -6.79
N GLN A 98 3.67 -14.99 -6.83
CA GLN A 98 3.20 -16.37 -7.09
C GLN A 98 3.54 -16.88 -8.50
N ASN A 99 3.91 -16.00 -9.43
CA ASN A 99 4.42 -16.34 -10.75
C ASN A 99 5.89 -16.81 -10.73
N GLY A 100 6.55 -16.84 -9.57
CA GLY A 100 7.97 -17.20 -9.41
C GLY A 100 8.92 -16.03 -9.65
N THR A 101 8.42 -14.84 -9.96
CA THR A 101 9.25 -13.64 -10.17
C THR A 101 9.55 -12.98 -8.83
N VAL A 102 10.82 -12.63 -8.63
CA VAL A 102 11.25 -11.79 -7.49
C VAL A 102 11.48 -10.38 -7.99
N ARG A 103 10.81 -9.40 -7.37
CA ARG A 103 10.98 -7.99 -7.73
C ARG A 103 11.17 -7.12 -6.51
N VAL A 104 12.01 -6.11 -6.67
CA VAL A 104 12.17 -5.03 -5.71
C VAL A 104 11.16 -3.95 -6.05
N LEU A 105 10.32 -3.60 -5.08
CA LEU A 105 9.35 -2.52 -5.16
C LEU A 105 9.89 -1.27 -4.48
N GLU A 106 9.64 -0.14 -5.14
CA GLU A 106 9.91 1.20 -4.66
C GLU A 106 8.60 1.92 -4.33
N ARG A 107 8.73 3.00 -3.57
CA ARG A 107 7.60 3.89 -3.25
C ARG A 107 7.15 4.60 -4.52
N VAL A 108 5.85 4.83 -4.63
CA VAL A 108 5.29 5.64 -5.70
C VAL A 108 4.41 6.74 -5.18
N THR A 109 4.54 7.88 -5.86
CA THR A 109 3.73 9.06 -5.68
C THR A 109 2.41 8.88 -6.41
N ALA A 110 1.29 9.05 -5.70
CA ALA A 110 0.01 9.34 -6.36
C ALA A 110 -0.52 10.69 -5.89
N LYS A 111 -1.17 11.38 -6.83
CA LYS A 111 -1.80 12.68 -6.63
C LYS A 111 -3.29 12.48 -6.46
N PHE A 112 -3.88 13.11 -5.45
CA PHE A 112 -5.33 13.21 -5.32
C PHE A 112 -5.76 14.59 -4.86
N GLU A 113 -6.97 14.97 -5.27
CA GLU A 113 -7.60 16.22 -4.86
C GLU A 113 -8.38 15.99 -3.56
N LEU A 114 -8.14 16.84 -2.56
CA LEU A 114 -8.90 16.83 -1.30
C LEU A 114 -10.18 17.65 -1.42
N PHE A 115 -10.08 18.84 -2.03
CA PHE A 115 -11.15 19.80 -2.28
C PHE A 115 -10.70 20.80 -3.35
N ASP A 116 -11.62 21.63 -3.82
CA ASP A 116 -11.43 22.56 -4.95
C ASP A 116 -10.06 23.27 -4.92
N ARG A 117 -9.19 22.88 -5.86
CA ARG A 117 -7.80 23.37 -6.04
C ARG A 117 -6.78 23.03 -4.94
N ALA A 118 -7.05 22.04 -4.09
CA ALA A 118 -6.11 21.53 -3.10
C ALA A 118 -5.71 20.09 -3.41
N TYR A 119 -4.43 19.90 -3.73
CA TYR A 119 -3.89 18.60 -4.10
C TYR A 119 -2.94 18.06 -3.02
N VAL A 120 -2.93 16.74 -2.88
CA VAL A 120 -1.98 16.01 -2.05
C VAL A 120 -1.24 15.01 -2.92
N TYR A 121 0.09 15.01 -2.77
CA TYR A 121 0.96 13.97 -3.30
C TYR A 121 1.34 13.06 -2.15
N ARG A 122 0.92 11.80 -2.24
CA ARG A 122 1.25 10.77 -1.25
C ARG A 122 2.20 9.77 -1.87
N GLN A 123 3.35 9.58 -1.23
CA GLN A 123 4.35 8.59 -1.63
C GLN A 123 4.26 7.35 -0.74
N GLN A 124 3.88 6.22 -1.34
CA GLN A 124 3.72 4.96 -0.63
C GLN A 124 4.04 3.76 -1.54
N PHE A 125 4.35 2.61 -0.93
CA PHE A 125 4.46 1.37 -1.69
C PHE A 125 3.10 0.96 -2.25
N PRO A 126 3.02 0.50 -3.51
CA PRO A 126 1.76 0.19 -4.18
C PRO A 126 1.24 -1.21 -3.82
N ILE A 127 1.22 -1.51 -2.53
CA ILE A 127 0.84 -2.80 -1.98
C ILE A 127 -0.23 -2.61 -0.92
N THR A 128 -1.01 -3.66 -0.68
CA THR A 128 -1.87 -3.77 0.50
C THR A 128 -1.70 -5.15 1.13
N THR A 129 -2.04 -5.29 2.40
CA THR A 129 -1.97 -6.58 3.08
C THR A 129 -3.09 -7.49 2.58
N SER A 130 -2.76 -8.69 2.10
CA SER A 130 -3.71 -9.55 1.38
C SER A 130 -4.32 -10.64 2.28
N TYR A 131 -4.57 -10.34 3.55
CA TYR A 131 -5.14 -11.32 4.50
C TYR A 131 -6.66 -11.33 4.50
N ALA A 132 -7.28 -10.19 4.22
CA ALA A 132 -8.72 -10.07 4.09
C ALA A 132 -9.01 -8.98 3.05
N ALA A 133 -9.97 -9.25 2.17
CA ALA A 133 -10.48 -8.28 1.22
C ALA A 133 -12.01 -8.39 1.22
N THR A 134 -12.69 -7.26 1.08
CA THR A 134 -14.14 -7.25 0.95
C THR A 134 -14.55 -7.76 -0.43
N ILE A 135 -15.75 -8.36 -0.53
CA ILE A 135 -16.28 -8.91 -1.79
C ILE A 135 -16.22 -7.88 -2.93
N HIS A 136 -16.62 -6.64 -2.65
CA HIS A 136 -16.56 -5.54 -3.62
C HIS A 136 -15.13 -5.23 -4.12
N LYS A 137 -14.09 -5.45 -3.30
CA LYS A 137 -12.69 -5.27 -3.70
C LYS A 137 -12.13 -6.49 -4.43
N CYS A 138 -12.85 -7.63 -4.43
CA CYS A 138 -12.51 -8.83 -5.16
C CYS A 138 -13.17 -8.92 -6.55
N GLN A 139 -14.06 -7.99 -6.90
CA GLN A 139 -14.76 -8.02 -8.18
C GLN A 139 -13.78 -7.86 -9.35
N GLY A 140 -13.79 -8.82 -10.28
CA GLY A 140 -12.89 -8.84 -11.44
C GLY A 140 -11.49 -9.41 -11.16
N LEU A 141 -11.22 -9.93 -9.95
CA LEU A 141 -9.94 -10.55 -9.62
C LEU A 141 -9.90 -12.04 -9.93
N GLY A 142 -8.82 -12.49 -10.57
CA GLY A 142 -8.50 -13.91 -10.68
C GLY A 142 -7.81 -14.42 -9.41
N LEU A 143 -8.53 -15.08 -8.52
CA LEU A 143 -7.99 -15.62 -7.26
C LEU A 143 -7.81 -17.15 -7.36
N LYS A 144 -6.60 -17.65 -7.06
CA LYS A 144 -6.32 -19.11 -7.06
C LYS A 144 -6.82 -19.85 -5.81
N THR A 145 -6.89 -19.16 -4.67
CA THR A 145 -7.30 -19.76 -3.38
C THR A 145 -8.00 -18.69 -2.56
N VAL A 146 -9.21 -18.99 -2.09
CA VAL A 146 -10.04 -18.05 -1.31
C VAL A 146 -10.67 -18.82 -0.15
N LEU A 147 -10.65 -18.21 1.03
CA LEU A 147 -11.49 -18.60 2.16
C LEU A 147 -12.64 -17.59 2.22
N MET A 148 -13.88 -18.04 2.03
CA MET A 148 -15.06 -17.21 2.14
C MET A 148 -15.81 -17.58 3.41
N ASP A 149 -16.15 -16.58 4.21
CA ASP A 149 -17.10 -16.72 5.31
C ASP A 149 -18.50 -16.44 4.74
N ILE A 150 -19.36 -17.46 4.81
CA ILE A 150 -20.72 -17.44 4.27
C ILE A 150 -21.61 -17.67 5.49
N GLY A 151 -22.07 -16.57 6.10
CA GLY A 151 -22.97 -16.60 7.26
C GLY A 151 -24.24 -17.38 6.98
#